data_AF-A0A7R9PQD8-F1
#
_entry.id   AF-A0A7R9PQD8-F1
#
_cell.length_a   1.000
_cell.length_b   1.000
_cell.length_c   1.000
_cell.angle_alpha   90.00
_cell.angle_beta   90.00
_cell.angle_gamma   90.00
#
_symmetry.space_group_name_H-M   'P 1'
#
loop_
_entity.id
_entity.type
_entity.pdbx_description
1 polymer ?
#
loop_
_entity_poly.entity_id
_entity_poly.type
_entity_poly.pdbx_seq_one_letter_code
_entity_poly.pdbx_strand_id
1 'polypeptide(L)'
;MTATLLSCGISPEKSILFQQSRVSQHVELCWVLGSLTTMARLGHLPQFKEKSARLKEVPLGIFIYPVLQAADILLYKGTHVPVGEDQLQHLQLAQHLARTFNNRFGETFPVPKAIIGEDSIGRLKSLRDPLKKMSKSDADPRSRIELTDSSEAILDKCKKAITDFTSAVTFDPRERPGIANLITIHSMLSGINPEDICKESAHLDTGKYKLVVAKVVEDKLSPIREKIRDLMSRPQYLEDVLEEGAEKASSIAELTWQDILRKLTCEVPNTELQPTKAPAIPERLSVLPPEPQKIHRPSPQMGINLSAEDDSTPIKRPVPAPIQPTFVEISETPLHVLRRSSRRTKPPEILNL
;
A
#
# COMPACT_ATOMS: atom_id res chain seq x y z
N MET A 1 7.04 -12.38 -6.37
CA MET A 1 5.83 -11.52 -6.43
C MET A 1 5.25 -11.48 -7.83
N THR A 2 6.02 -11.06 -8.86
CA THR A 2 5.57 -11.02 -10.26
C THR A 2 4.93 -12.34 -10.71
N ALA A 3 5.63 -13.47 -10.55
CA ALA A 3 5.09 -14.79 -10.87
C ALA A 3 3.76 -15.10 -10.16
N THR A 4 3.61 -14.67 -8.89
CA THR A 4 2.39 -14.83 -8.10
C THR A 4 1.23 -14.04 -8.70
N LEU A 5 1.45 -12.76 -9.05
CA LEU A 5 0.42 -11.90 -9.64
C LEU A 5 -0.07 -12.46 -10.98
N LEU A 6 0.86 -12.86 -11.85
CA LEU A 6 0.54 -13.49 -13.13
C LEU A 6 -0.23 -14.81 -12.94
N SER A 7 0.18 -15.63 -11.97
CA SER A 7 -0.49 -16.91 -11.67
C SER A 7 -1.91 -16.73 -11.13
N CYS A 8 -2.17 -15.62 -10.44
CA CYS A 8 -3.50 -15.24 -9.96
C CYS A 8 -4.39 -14.60 -11.03
N GLY A 9 -3.89 -14.41 -12.26
CA GLY A 9 -4.69 -13.95 -13.41
C GLY A 9 -4.49 -12.49 -13.81
N ILE A 10 -3.53 -11.77 -13.23
CA ILE A 10 -3.13 -10.45 -13.74
C ILE A 10 -2.48 -10.65 -15.12
N SER A 11 -3.06 -10.03 -16.15
CA SER A 11 -2.56 -10.11 -17.53
C SER A 11 -1.76 -8.84 -17.89
N PRO A 12 -0.49 -8.96 -18.33
CA PRO A 12 0.30 -7.83 -18.84
C PRO A 12 -0.32 -7.14 -20.05
N GLU A 13 -1.19 -7.83 -20.79
CA GLU A 13 -1.92 -7.25 -21.93
C GLU A 13 -3.02 -6.27 -21.50
N LYS A 14 -3.55 -6.43 -20.28
CA LYS A 14 -4.66 -5.62 -19.75
C LYS A 14 -4.24 -4.67 -18.64
N SER A 15 -3.09 -4.93 -18.02
CA SER A 15 -2.61 -4.21 -16.85
C SER A 15 -1.12 -3.94 -16.99
N ILE A 16 -0.68 -2.74 -16.58
CA ILE A 16 0.74 -2.39 -16.55
C ILE A 16 1.36 -2.92 -15.26
N LEU A 17 2.17 -3.98 -15.36
CA LEU A 17 2.86 -4.58 -14.21
C LEU A 17 4.34 -4.21 -14.24
N PHE A 18 4.81 -3.47 -13.23
CA PHE A 18 6.18 -2.98 -13.19
C PHE A 18 6.74 -2.93 -11.77
N GLN A 19 8.06 -2.74 -11.67
CA GLN A 19 8.75 -2.48 -10.40
C GLN A 19 8.82 -0.98 -10.16
N GLN A 20 8.32 -0.52 -9.00
CA GLN A 20 8.33 0.90 -8.61
C GLN A 20 9.73 1.55 -8.78
N SER A 21 10.79 0.83 -8.42
CA SER A 21 12.17 1.34 -8.49
C SER A 21 12.69 1.59 -9.91
N ARG A 22 12.00 1.10 -10.96
CA ARG A 22 12.38 1.35 -12.36
C ARG A 22 11.87 2.68 -12.89
N VAL A 23 11.01 3.38 -12.14
CA VAL A 23 10.41 4.64 -12.56
C VAL A 23 10.79 5.73 -11.54
N SER A 24 11.77 6.57 -11.88
CA SER A 24 12.36 7.56 -10.95
C SER A 24 11.36 8.62 -10.49
N GLN A 25 10.38 8.94 -11.34
CA GLN A 25 9.37 9.98 -11.09
C GLN A 25 8.54 9.73 -9.83
N HIS A 26 8.47 8.49 -9.35
CA HIS A 26 7.86 8.18 -8.04
C HIS A 26 8.55 8.93 -6.90
N VAL A 27 9.89 8.93 -6.89
CA VAL A 27 10.69 9.60 -5.84
C VAL A 27 10.67 11.12 -6.04
N GLU A 28 10.71 11.58 -7.29
CA GLU A 28 10.65 13.00 -7.61
C GLU A 28 9.33 13.63 -7.16
N LEU A 29 8.20 12.99 -7.49
CA LEU A 29 6.89 13.43 -7.01
C LEU A 29 6.75 13.26 -5.49
N CYS A 30 7.28 12.19 -4.90
CA CYS A 30 7.30 12.04 -3.44
C CYS A 30 7.97 13.23 -2.74
N TRP A 31 9.06 13.76 -3.31
CA TRP A 31 9.73 14.93 -2.75
C TRP A 31 8.87 16.19 -2.83
N VAL A 32 8.25 16.43 -3.99
CA VAL A 32 7.32 17.56 -4.19
C VAL A 32 6.15 17.47 -3.21
N LEU A 33 5.48 16.31 -3.11
CA LEU A 33 4.37 16.11 -2.19
C LEU A 33 4.81 16.20 -0.72
N GLY A 34 6.04 15.77 -0.41
CA GLY A 34 6.65 15.91 0.91
C GLY A 34 6.71 17.37 1.38
N SER A 35 6.96 18.30 0.46
CA SER A 35 6.94 19.75 0.74
C SER A 35 5.54 20.33 0.99
N LEU A 36 4.48 19.55 0.72
CA LEU A 36 3.07 19.93 0.90
C LEU A 36 2.40 19.28 2.12
N THR A 37 3.12 18.46 2.88
CA THR A 37 2.63 17.87 4.13
C THR A 37 3.44 18.34 5.33
N THR A 38 2.98 18.02 6.53
CA THR A 38 3.65 18.39 7.78
C THR A 38 4.03 17.16 8.58
N MET A 39 5.07 17.30 9.39
CA MET A 39 5.49 16.26 10.34
C MET A 39 4.33 15.84 11.26
N ALA A 40 3.56 16.80 11.77
CA ALA A 40 2.42 16.52 12.64
C ALA A 40 1.39 15.61 11.95
N ARG A 41 1.03 15.91 10.70
CA ARG A 41 0.06 15.11 9.93
C ARG A 41 0.52 13.67 9.76
N LEU A 42 1.78 13.45 9.40
CA LEU A 42 2.35 12.11 9.25
C LEU A 42 2.46 11.37 10.60
N GLY A 43 2.85 12.08 11.66
CA GLY A 43 2.99 11.51 13.01
C GLY A 43 1.68 11.05 13.65
N HIS A 44 0.53 11.55 13.18
CA HIS A 44 -0.78 11.12 13.67
C HIS A 44 -1.28 9.82 13.02
N LEU A 45 -0.69 9.36 11.92
CA LEU A 45 -1.12 8.14 11.23
C LEU A 45 -0.94 6.89 12.14
N PRO A 46 -1.99 6.07 12.36
CA PRO A 46 -1.94 4.89 13.22
C PRO A 46 -0.86 3.90 12.79
N GLN A 47 -0.68 3.68 11.49
CA GLN A 47 0.30 2.73 10.96
C GLN A 47 1.73 3.16 11.30
N PHE A 48 2.01 4.46 11.33
CA PHE A 48 3.30 4.95 11.82
C PHE A 48 3.47 4.60 13.30
N LYS A 49 2.49 4.92 14.14
CA LYS A 49 2.51 4.61 15.59
C LYS A 49 2.68 3.11 15.86
N GLU A 50 1.92 2.26 15.18
CA GLU A 50 1.96 0.80 15.34
C GLU A 50 3.30 0.20 14.90
N LYS A 51 3.84 0.64 13.74
CA LYS A 51 5.12 0.12 13.21
C LYS A 51 6.32 0.63 14.00
N SER A 52 6.32 1.92 14.37
CA SER A 52 7.40 2.56 15.15
C SER A 52 7.49 2.01 16.57
N ALA A 53 6.37 1.71 17.22
CA ALA A 53 6.37 1.17 18.59
C ALA A 53 7.11 -0.17 18.73
N ARG A 54 7.30 -0.91 17.63
CA ARG A 54 8.00 -2.21 17.62
C ARG A 54 9.50 -2.08 17.36
N LEU A 55 10.01 -0.87 17.12
CA LEU A 55 11.39 -0.64 16.70
C LEU A 55 12.09 0.30 17.68
N LYS A 56 13.30 -0.07 18.11
CA LYS A 56 14.13 0.78 18.98
C LYS A 56 14.62 2.03 18.25
N GLU A 57 15.00 1.87 16.99
CA GLU A 57 15.39 2.94 16.09
C GLU A 57 14.46 2.92 14.89
N VAL A 58 13.70 3.99 14.71
CA VAL A 58 12.63 4.05 13.69
C VAL A 58 13.21 4.63 12.41
N PRO A 59 13.26 3.88 11.30
CA PRO A 59 13.74 4.41 10.02
C PRO A 59 12.82 5.52 9.50
N LEU A 60 13.40 6.59 8.95
CA LEU A 60 12.66 7.70 8.33
C LEU A 60 11.69 7.22 7.23
N GLY A 61 12.05 6.15 6.53
CA GLY A 61 11.19 5.51 5.53
C GLY A 61 9.78 5.16 6.06
N ILE A 62 9.67 4.69 7.30
CA ILE A 62 8.37 4.35 7.93
C ILE A 62 7.51 5.60 8.16
N PHE A 63 8.14 6.76 8.28
CA PHE A 63 7.42 8.02 8.45
C PHE A 63 6.99 8.62 7.11
N ILE A 64 7.83 8.55 6.08
CA ILE A 64 7.59 9.21 4.80
C ILE A 64 6.84 8.34 3.77
N TYR A 65 6.81 7.00 3.92
CA TYR A 65 6.20 6.12 2.91
C TYR A 65 4.75 6.45 2.54
N PRO A 66 3.88 7.03 3.40
CA PRO A 66 2.53 7.40 2.98
C PRO A 66 2.53 8.52 1.92
N VAL A 67 3.56 9.36 1.89
CA VAL A 67 3.76 10.37 0.85
C VAL A 67 4.23 9.72 -0.45
N LEU A 68 5.13 8.75 -0.37
CA LEU A 68 5.55 7.95 -1.53
C LEU A 68 4.37 7.19 -2.12
N GLN A 69 3.53 6.60 -1.27
CA GLN A 69 2.29 5.93 -1.70
C GLN A 69 1.31 6.90 -2.39
N ALA A 70 1.23 8.15 -1.94
CA ALA A 70 0.45 9.16 -2.65
C ALA A 70 1.06 9.49 -4.02
N ALA A 71 2.39 9.59 -4.12
CA ALA A 71 3.06 9.76 -5.40
C ALA A 71 2.77 8.58 -6.35
N ASP A 72 2.81 7.34 -5.85
CA ASP A 72 2.49 6.14 -6.63
C ASP A 72 1.11 6.21 -7.29
N ILE A 73 0.11 6.80 -6.61
CA ILE A 73 -1.26 6.93 -7.12
C ILE A 73 -1.39 8.10 -8.08
N LEU A 74 -0.86 9.26 -7.69
CA LEU A 74 -1.11 10.52 -8.40
C LEU A 74 -0.29 10.66 -9.69
N LEU A 75 0.89 10.03 -9.76
CA LEU A 75 1.76 10.04 -10.93
C LEU A 75 1.07 9.49 -12.18
N TYR A 76 0.18 8.52 -12.00
CA TYR A 76 -0.61 7.90 -13.06
C TYR A 76 -2.05 8.43 -13.14
N LYS A 77 -2.33 9.54 -12.47
CA LYS A 77 -3.68 10.14 -12.38
C LYS A 77 -4.74 9.12 -11.95
N GLY A 78 -4.40 8.26 -10.99
CA GLY A 78 -5.29 7.20 -10.49
C GLY A 78 -6.62 7.76 -9.99
N THR A 79 -7.72 7.29 -10.56
CA THR A 79 -9.08 7.74 -10.20
C THR A 79 -9.71 6.85 -9.13
N HIS A 80 -9.37 5.56 -9.12
CA HIS A 80 -9.87 4.57 -8.19
C HIS A 80 -8.72 3.69 -7.72
N VAL A 81 -8.68 3.38 -6.43
CA VAL A 81 -7.61 2.58 -5.82
C VAL A 81 -8.23 1.45 -5.00
N PRO A 82 -8.03 0.18 -5.38
CA PRO A 82 -8.46 -0.94 -4.57
C PRO A 82 -7.60 -1.02 -3.32
N VAL A 83 -8.22 -0.82 -2.15
CA VAL A 83 -7.51 -0.78 -0.87
C VAL A 83 -8.25 -1.58 0.20
N GLY A 84 -7.48 -2.21 1.08
CA GLY A 84 -8.04 -2.73 2.33
C GLY A 84 -8.43 -1.59 3.27
N GLU A 85 -9.33 -1.86 4.21
CA GLU A 85 -9.75 -0.89 5.24
C GLU A 85 -8.55 -0.29 6.00
N ASP A 86 -7.49 -1.08 6.20
CA ASP A 86 -6.26 -0.66 6.88
C ASP A 86 -5.42 0.36 6.09
N GLN A 87 -5.73 0.62 4.82
CA GLN A 87 -5.03 1.61 3.99
C GLN A 87 -5.86 2.87 3.74
N LEU A 88 -7.08 2.95 4.27
CA LEU A 88 -8.00 4.07 4.01
C LEU A 88 -7.42 5.42 4.43
N GLN A 89 -6.68 5.47 5.54
CA GLN A 89 -6.06 6.71 6.01
C GLN A 89 -4.91 7.19 5.10
N HIS A 90 -4.16 6.27 4.49
CA HIS A 90 -3.14 6.65 3.49
C HIS A 90 -3.79 7.18 2.21
N LEU A 91 -4.91 6.59 1.79
CA LEU A 91 -5.67 7.12 0.65
C LEU A 91 -6.25 8.50 0.95
N GLN A 92 -6.75 8.75 2.17
CA GLN A 92 -7.17 10.08 2.61
C GLN A 92 -6.02 11.09 2.56
N LEU A 93 -4.80 10.69 2.91
CA LEU A 93 -3.61 11.53 2.73
C LEU A 93 -3.36 11.83 1.25
N ALA A 94 -3.44 10.84 0.37
CA ALA A 94 -3.28 11.04 -1.08
C ALA A 94 -4.35 12.00 -1.65
N GLN A 95 -5.61 11.86 -1.23
CA GLN A 95 -6.69 12.80 -1.59
C GLN A 95 -6.41 14.22 -1.09
N HIS A 96 -5.91 14.36 0.14
CA HIS A 96 -5.55 15.66 0.69
C HIS A 96 -4.41 16.30 -0.11
N LEU A 97 -3.34 15.54 -0.39
CA LEU A 97 -2.20 16.01 -1.18
C LEU A 97 -2.60 16.43 -2.60
N ALA A 98 -3.47 15.64 -3.26
CA ALA A 98 -4.01 15.99 -4.57
C ALA A 98 -4.76 17.33 -4.55
N ARG A 99 -5.66 17.53 -3.57
CA ARG A 99 -6.41 18.79 -3.41
C ARG A 99 -5.48 19.96 -3.09
N THR A 100 -4.51 19.76 -2.19
CA THR A 100 -3.55 20.79 -1.81
C THR A 100 -2.70 21.22 -3.00
N PHE A 101 -2.19 20.26 -3.79
CA PHE A 101 -1.45 20.57 -5.01
C PHE A 101 -2.32 21.33 -6.00
N ASN A 102 -3.53 20.83 -6.31
CA ASN A 102 -4.44 21.46 -7.26
C ASN A 102 -4.82 22.89 -6.87
N ASN A 103 -5.07 23.13 -5.58
CA ASN A 103 -5.40 24.46 -5.08
C ASN A 103 -4.23 25.44 -5.18
N ARG A 104 -2.99 24.95 -5.00
CA ARG A 104 -1.79 25.79 -4.95
C ARG A 104 -1.20 26.07 -6.33
N PHE A 105 -1.21 25.08 -7.22
CA PHE A 105 -0.51 25.13 -8.51
C PHE A 105 -1.45 24.97 -9.72
N GLY A 106 -2.76 24.78 -9.47
CA GLY A 106 -3.78 24.57 -10.51
C GLY A 106 -4.13 23.09 -10.70
N GLU A 107 -5.32 22.84 -11.24
CA GLU A 107 -5.87 21.51 -11.43
C GLU A 107 -4.93 20.61 -12.25
N THR A 108 -4.44 19.52 -11.62
CA THR A 108 -3.43 18.60 -12.17
C THR A 108 -3.81 17.15 -11.91
N PHE A 109 -4.19 16.84 -10.67
CA PHE A 109 -4.50 15.47 -10.24
C PHE A 109 -6.00 15.25 -10.04
N PRO A 110 -6.58 14.13 -10.51
CA PRO A 110 -7.87 13.70 -10.00
C PRO A 110 -7.77 13.33 -8.51
N VAL A 111 -8.87 13.47 -7.77
CA VAL A 111 -8.93 13.03 -6.38
C VAL A 111 -9.31 11.54 -6.36
N PRO A 112 -8.40 10.62 -5.94
CA PRO A 112 -8.64 9.19 -6.03
C PRO A 112 -9.75 8.72 -5.08
N LYS A 113 -10.58 7.77 -5.51
CA LYS A 113 -11.64 7.14 -4.71
C LYS A 113 -11.22 5.74 -4.26
N ALA A 114 -11.67 5.35 -3.06
CA ALA A 114 -11.43 3.99 -2.57
C ALA A 114 -12.36 3.01 -3.28
N ILE A 115 -11.83 1.88 -3.72
CA ILE A 115 -12.64 0.68 -3.95
C ILE A 115 -12.41 -0.22 -2.74
N ILE A 116 -13.44 -0.36 -1.91
CA ILE A 116 -13.44 -1.27 -0.76
C ILE A 116 -14.28 -2.47 -1.20
N GLY A 117 -13.70 -3.68 -1.13
CA GLY A 117 -14.46 -4.90 -1.44
C GLY A 117 -15.68 -4.99 -0.51
N GLU A 118 -16.87 -5.20 -1.09
CA GLU A 118 -18.15 -5.09 -0.37
C GLU A 118 -18.42 -6.23 0.62
N ASP A 119 -17.63 -7.31 0.59
CA ASP A 119 -17.90 -8.50 1.39
C ASP A 119 -16.85 -8.72 2.49
N SER A 120 -17.24 -9.53 3.47
CA SER A 120 -16.45 -10.14 4.56
C SER A 120 -15.05 -10.68 4.18
N ILE A 121 -14.72 -10.70 2.88
CA ILE A 121 -13.42 -10.82 2.20
C ILE A 121 -12.28 -10.03 2.89
N GLY A 122 -12.57 -8.86 3.46
CA GLY A 122 -11.54 -7.96 4.02
C GLY A 122 -10.86 -8.42 5.32
N ARG A 123 -11.36 -9.46 6.00
CA ARG A 123 -10.90 -9.80 7.37
C ARG A 123 -10.72 -11.30 7.62
N LEU A 124 -10.05 -12.01 6.71
CA LEU A 124 -9.49 -13.32 7.04
C LEU A 124 -8.62 -13.21 8.31
N LYS A 125 -8.91 -14.07 9.27
CA LYS A 125 -8.28 -14.05 10.59
C LYS A 125 -7.13 -15.06 10.66
N SER A 126 -6.22 -14.84 11.60
CA SER A 126 -5.12 -15.76 11.85
C SER A 126 -5.65 -17.13 12.27
N LEU A 127 -5.06 -18.20 11.72
CA LEU A 127 -5.36 -19.58 12.12
C LEU A 127 -4.89 -19.88 13.55
N ARG A 128 -4.00 -19.05 14.11
CA ARG A 128 -3.45 -19.20 15.46
C ARG A 128 -4.01 -18.20 16.46
N ASP A 129 -4.60 -17.13 15.99
CA ASP A 129 -5.29 -16.14 16.82
C ASP A 129 -6.52 -15.62 16.07
N PRO A 130 -7.69 -16.25 16.24
CA PRO A 130 -8.91 -15.89 15.54
C PRO A 130 -9.50 -14.52 15.92
N LEU A 131 -8.82 -13.72 16.74
CA LEU A 131 -9.17 -12.32 17.00
C LEU A 131 -8.32 -11.35 16.18
N LYS A 132 -7.17 -11.82 15.68
CA LYS A 132 -6.25 -11.02 14.86
C LYS A 132 -6.47 -11.27 13.38
N LYS A 133 -6.29 -10.21 12.57
CA LYS A 133 -6.23 -10.32 11.11
C LYS A 133 -5.03 -11.20 10.71
N MET A 134 -5.19 -12.01 9.67
CA MET A 134 -4.08 -12.75 9.08
C MET A 134 -3.03 -11.77 8.55
N SER A 135 -1.78 -11.95 8.93
CA SER A 135 -0.68 -11.06 8.54
C SER A 135 0.44 -11.83 7.87
N LYS A 136 0.92 -11.32 6.72
CA LYS A 136 2.10 -11.83 6.01
C LYS A 136 3.38 -11.74 6.86
N SER A 137 3.42 -10.80 7.81
CA SER A 137 4.60 -10.54 8.65
C SER A 137 4.46 -11.11 10.07
N ASP A 138 3.46 -11.95 10.33
CA ASP A 138 3.38 -12.65 11.62
C ASP A 138 4.57 -13.61 11.77
N ALA A 139 5.14 -13.65 12.96
CA ALA A 139 6.31 -14.47 13.27
C ALA A 139 5.98 -15.97 13.20
N ASP A 140 4.73 -16.37 13.50
CA ASP A 140 4.31 -17.75 13.36
C ASP A 140 3.81 -18.01 11.93
N PRO A 141 4.51 -18.79 11.09
CA PRO A 141 4.07 -19.11 9.73
C PRO A 141 2.78 -19.94 9.71
N ARG A 142 2.40 -20.59 10.82
CA ARG A 142 1.16 -21.36 10.95
C ARG A 142 -0.07 -20.46 11.11
N SER A 143 0.12 -19.17 11.34
CA SER A 143 -0.97 -18.18 11.43
C SER A 143 -1.68 -17.94 10.09
N ARG A 144 -1.08 -18.33 8.97
CA ARG A 144 -1.51 -17.98 7.61
C ARG A 144 -1.30 -19.12 6.63
N ILE A 145 -2.05 -19.09 5.53
CA ILE A 145 -1.83 -19.96 4.37
C ILE A 145 -1.15 -19.12 3.28
N GLU A 146 -0.04 -19.60 2.76
CA GLU A 146 0.70 -18.97 1.67
C GLU A 146 0.34 -19.63 0.34
N LEU A 147 0.32 -18.84 -0.75
CA LEU A 147 0.02 -19.35 -2.10
C LEU A 147 1.04 -20.39 -2.59
N THR A 148 2.20 -20.45 -1.95
CA THR A 148 3.30 -21.37 -2.25
C THR A 148 3.41 -22.53 -1.28
N ASP A 149 2.53 -22.62 -0.27
CA ASP A 149 2.53 -23.73 0.69
C ASP A 149 2.33 -25.07 -0.05
N SER A 150 3.03 -26.12 0.40
CA SER A 150 2.79 -27.48 -0.09
C SER A 150 1.44 -28.02 0.42
N SER A 151 0.96 -29.09 -0.21
CA SER A 151 -0.27 -29.78 0.19
C SER A 151 -0.21 -30.23 1.66
N GLU A 152 0.95 -30.71 2.12
CA GLU A 152 1.19 -31.13 3.51
C GLU A 152 1.16 -29.93 4.47
N ALA A 153 1.75 -28.80 4.06
CA ALA A 153 1.77 -27.59 4.87
C ALA A 153 0.36 -27.00 5.04
N ILE A 154 -0.43 -26.95 3.96
CA ILE A 154 -1.84 -26.52 4.01
C ILE A 154 -2.63 -27.43 4.95
N LEU A 155 -2.47 -28.75 4.81
CA LEU A 155 -3.13 -29.73 5.67
C LEU A 155 -2.77 -29.54 7.15
N ASP A 156 -1.48 -29.41 7.47
CA ASP A 156 -1.01 -29.22 8.85
C ASP A 156 -1.54 -27.91 9.46
N LYS A 157 -1.51 -26.81 8.70
CA LYS A 157 -1.99 -25.49 9.13
C LYS A 157 -3.50 -25.50 9.40
N CYS A 158 -4.30 -26.06 8.50
CA CYS A 158 -5.74 -26.20 8.70
C CYS A 158 -6.07 -27.11 9.88
N LYS A 159 -5.37 -28.25 10.03
CA LYS A 159 -5.56 -29.19 11.14
C LYS A 159 -5.24 -28.55 12.50
N LYS A 160 -4.20 -27.71 12.56
CA LYS A 160 -3.74 -27.01 13.78
C LYS A 160 -4.39 -25.63 13.99
N ALA A 161 -5.33 -25.23 13.14
CA ALA A 161 -6.08 -23.99 13.32
C ALA A 161 -6.81 -24.01 14.68
N ILE A 162 -6.76 -22.91 15.43
CA ILE A 162 -7.43 -22.79 16.71
C ILE A 162 -8.94 -22.67 16.49
N THR A 163 -9.68 -23.51 17.21
CA THR A 163 -11.15 -23.53 17.27
C THR A 163 -11.58 -23.65 18.72
N ASP A 164 -12.86 -23.47 18.98
CA ASP A 164 -13.46 -23.78 20.28
C ASP A 164 -13.57 -25.31 20.53
N PHE A 165 -14.07 -25.68 21.71
CA PHE A 165 -14.29 -27.07 22.14
C PHE A 165 -15.62 -27.66 21.66
N THR A 166 -16.44 -26.89 20.93
CA THR A 166 -17.72 -27.38 20.41
C THR A 166 -17.47 -28.17 19.13
N SER A 167 -18.01 -29.39 19.08
CA SER A 167 -17.78 -30.32 17.97
C SER A 167 -18.57 -29.95 16.71
N ALA A 168 -19.70 -29.27 16.85
CA ALA A 168 -20.56 -28.89 15.72
C ALA A 168 -19.93 -27.78 14.86
N VAL A 169 -20.13 -27.85 13.54
CA VAL A 169 -19.72 -26.82 12.57
C VAL A 169 -20.86 -25.80 12.44
N THR A 170 -20.74 -24.66 13.13
CA THR A 170 -21.72 -23.56 13.03
C THR A 170 -21.03 -22.23 12.77
N PHE A 171 -21.71 -21.34 12.07
CA PHE A 171 -21.20 -20.01 11.74
C PHE A 171 -21.63 -18.98 12.78
N ASP A 172 -20.72 -18.65 13.71
CA ASP A 172 -20.87 -17.52 14.63
C ASP A 172 -19.55 -16.75 14.73
N PRO A 173 -19.39 -15.63 13.99
CA PRO A 173 -18.16 -14.85 14.01
C PRO A 173 -17.83 -14.16 15.34
N ARG A 174 -18.81 -14.00 16.25
CA ARG A 174 -18.65 -13.32 17.54
C ARG A 174 -18.24 -14.32 18.62
N GLU A 175 -19.03 -15.36 18.80
CA GLU A 175 -18.82 -16.35 19.88
C GLU A 175 -17.88 -17.48 19.45
N ARG A 176 -17.82 -17.80 18.15
CA ARG A 176 -17.03 -18.91 17.61
C ARG A 176 -16.08 -18.47 16.48
N PRO A 177 -15.20 -17.48 16.73
CA PRO A 177 -14.43 -16.83 15.67
C PRO A 177 -13.47 -17.77 14.91
N GLY A 178 -12.99 -18.84 15.54
CA GLY A 178 -12.08 -19.81 14.91
C GLY A 178 -12.75 -20.64 13.82
N ILE A 179 -13.88 -21.30 14.15
CA ILE A 179 -14.63 -22.11 13.17
C ILE A 179 -15.30 -21.21 12.13
N ALA A 180 -15.80 -20.04 12.53
CA ALA A 180 -16.36 -19.07 11.59
C ALA A 180 -15.32 -18.63 10.54
N ASN A 181 -14.07 -18.39 10.95
CA ASN A 181 -12.98 -18.08 10.01
C ASN A 181 -12.72 -19.22 9.00
N LEU A 182 -12.77 -20.48 9.44
CA LEU A 182 -12.62 -21.64 8.55
C LEU A 182 -13.78 -21.77 7.56
N ILE A 183 -15.02 -21.50 8.01
CA ILE A 183 -16.21 -21.45 7.14
C ILE A 183 -16.10 -20.29 6.14
N THR A 184 -15.62 -19.13 6.56
CA THR A 184 -15.37 -17.99 5.66
C THR A 184 -14.33 -18.35 4.59
N ILE A 185 -13.21 -19.00 4.96
CA ILE A 185 -12.22 -19.47 3.97
C ILE A 185 -12.85 -20.45 2.98
N HIS A 186 -13.61 -21.43 3.47
CA HIS A 186 -14.30 -22.40 2.63
C HIS A 186 -15.27 -21.70 1.66
N SER A 187 -16.10 -20.80 2.16
CA SER A 187 -17.04 -20.01 1.37
C SER A 187 -16.35 -19.21 0.26
N MET A 188 -15.28 -18.49 0.59
CA MET A 188 -14.55 -17.67 -0.38
C MET A 188 -13.92 -18.46 -1.53
N LEU A 189 -13.49 -19.70 -1.27
CA LEU A 189 -12.82 -20.52 -2.27
C LEU A 189 -13.79 -21.36 -3.11
N SER A 190 -14.91 -21.78 -2.51
CA SER A 190 -15.94 -22.60 -3.16
C SER A 190 -17.05 -21.78 -3.82
N GLY A 191 -17.30 -20.55 -3.36
CA GLY A 191 -18.45 -19.74 -3.75
C GLY A 191 -19.76 -20.12 -3.05
N ILE A 192 -19.73 -21.05 -2.09
CA ILE A 192 -20.90 -21.51 -1.33
C ILE A 192 -21.13 -20.58 -0.14
N ASN A 193 -22.39 -20.26 0.18
CA ASN A 193 -22.75 -19.45 1.34
C ASN A 193 -22.38 -20.17 2.67
N PRO A 194 -21.82 -19.47 3.69
CA PRO A 194 -21.62 -20.01 5.03
C PRO A 194 -22.78 -20.83 5.63
N GLU A 195 -24.03 -20.42 5.43
CA GLU A 195 -25.19 -21.15 5.96
C GLU A 195 -25.34 -22.54 5.32
N ASP A 196 -25.12 -22.64 4.01
CA ASP A 196 -25.23 -23.91 3.30
C ASP A 196 -24.05 -24.83 3.60
N ILE A 197 -22.85 -24.26 3.76
CA ILE A 197 -21.67 -25.00 4.26
C ILE A 197 -21.96 -25.63 5.63
N CYS A 198 -22.61 -24.89 6.54
CA CYS A 198 -22.98 -25.43 7.85
C CYS A 198 -23.97 -26.60 7.73
N LYS A 199 -24.97 -26.51 6.84
CA LYS A 199 -25.93 -27.59 6.59
C LYS A 199 -25.25 -28.83 6.02
N GLU A 200 -24.40 -28.65 5.00
CA GLU A 200 -23.66 -29.75 4.38
C GLU A 200 -22.70 -30.41 5.37
N SER A 201 -22.10 -29.62 6.26
CA SER A 201 -21.12 -30.09 7.25
C SER A 201 -21.74 -30.53 8.58
N ALA A 202 -23.07 -30.56 8.71
CA ALA A 202 -23.75 -30.84 9.99
C ALA A 202 -23.42 -32.23 10.57
N HIS A 203 -23.05 -33.18 9.72
CA HIS A 203 -22.68 -34.55 10.09
C HIS A 203 -21.19 -34.70 10.47
N LEU A 204 -20.39 -33.62 10.35
CA LEU A 204 -18.96 -33.63 10.62
C LEU A 204 -18.67 -33.01 12.00
N ASP A 205 -17.66 -33.55 12.66
CA ASP A 205 -17.01 -32.87 13.78
C ASP A 205 -16.01 -31.82 13.28
N THR A 206 -15.65 -30.87 14.14
CA THR A 206 -14.67 -29.81 13.85
C THR A 206 -13.33 -30.35 13.35
N GLY A 207 -12.89 -31.53 13.80
CA GLY A 207 -11.64 -32.15 13.35
C GLY A 207 -11.69 -32.61 11.90
N LYS A 208 -12.76 -33.32 11.54
CA LYS A 208 -13.04 -33.76 10.16
C LYS A 208 -13.29 -32.57 9.24
N TYR A 209 -14.01 -31.55 9.71
CA TYR A 209 -14.27 -30.34 8.94
C TYR A 209 -12.98 -29.60 8.56
N LYS A 210 -11.98 -29.54 9.45
CA LYS A 210 -10.65 -28.98 9.11
C LYS A 210 -9.98 -29.69 7.94
N LEU A 211 -10.21 -31.00 7.76
CA LEU A 211 -9.69 -31.76 6.63
C LEU A 211 -10.41 -31.38 5.33
N VAL A 212 -11.72 -31.14 5.39
CA VAL A 212 -12.51 -30.64 4.24
C VAL A 212 -11.99 -29.27 3.81
N VAL A 213 -11.79 -28.34 4.75
CA VAL A 213 -11.25 -27.00 4.45
C VAL A 213 -9.85 -27.10 3.84
N ALA A 214 -8.98 -27.97 4.38
CA ALA A 214 -7.66 -28.20 3.80
C ALA A 214 -7.72 -28.66 2.34
N LYS A 215 -8.65 -29.57 2.03
CA LYS A 215 -8.86 -30.08 0.67
C LYS A 215 -9.34 -28.98 -0.28
N VAL A 216 -10.32 -28.18 0.14
CA VAL A 216 -10.82 -27.04 -0.66
C VAL A 216 -9.73 -26.02 -0.93
N VAL A 217 -8.92 -25.69 0.09
CA VAL A 217 -7.77 -24.78 -0.07
C VAL A 217 -6.77 -25.36 -1.05
N GLU A 218 -6.41 -26.63 -0.90
CA GLU A 218 -5.45 -27.30 -1.77
C GLU A 218 -5.92 -27.35 -3.23
N ASP A 219 -7.19 -27.71 -3.46
CA ASP A 219 -7.76 -27.79 -4.81
C ASP A 219 -7.75 -26.43 -5.51
N LYS A 220 -7.97 -25.34 -4.76
CA LYS A 220 -7.91 -23.99 -5.33
C LYS A 220 -6.48 -23.48 -5.53
N LEU A 221 -5.56 -23.79 -4.63
CA LEU A 221 -4.20 -23.26 -4.66
C LEU A 221 -3.24 -24.08 -5.52
N SER A 222 -3.46 -25.39 -5.71
CA SER A 222 -2.57 -26.23 -6.52
C SER A 222 -2.32 -25.69 -7.94
N PRO A 223 -3.33 -25.33 -8.75
CA PRO A 223 -3.09 -24.80 -10.09
C PRO A 223 -2.35 -23.45 -10.06
N ILE A 224 -2.56 -22.63 -9.03
CA ILE A 224 -1.83 -21.36 -8.86
C ILE A 224 -0.37 -21.64 -8.53
N ARG A 225 -0.11 -22.56 -7.59
CA ARG A 225 1.23 -22.94 -7.15
C ARG A 225 2.04 -23.58 -8.28
N GLU A 226 1.41 -24.40 -9.12
CA GLU A 226 2.04 -24.97 -10.32
C GLU A 226 2.42 -23.88 -11.33
N LYS A 227 1.51 -22.94 -11.63
CA LYS A 227 1.82 -21.78 -12.48
C LYS A 227 2.95 -20.93 -11.91
N ILE A 228 3.00 -20.73 -10.60
CA ILE A 228 4.11 -20.01 -9.95
C ILE A 228 5.42 -20.75 -10.22
N ARG A 229 5.47 -22.08 -10.01
CA ARG A 229 6.69 -22.87 -10.26
C ARG A 229 7.12 -22.81 -11.72
N ASP A 230 6.17 -22.95 -12.65
CA ASP A 230 6.44 -22.86 -14.09
C ASP A 230 6.98 -21.47 -14.49
N LEU A 231 6.36 -20.39 -14.02
CA LEU A 231 6.84 -19.03 -14.29
C LEU A 231 8.21 -18.76 -13.67
N MET A 232 8.46 -19.26 -12.45
CA MET A 232 9.76 -19.14 -11.80
C MET A 232 10.86 -19.92 -12.54
N SER A 233 10.52 -20.93 -13.33
CA SER A 233 11.47 -21.64 -14.21
C SER A 233 11.84 -20.85 -15.47
N ARG A 234 11.11 -19.76 -15.76
CA ARG A 234 11.28 -18.88 -16.93
C ARG A 234 11.60 -17.44 -16.47
N PRO A 235 12.74 -17.20 -15.81
CA PRO A 235 13.06 -15.89 -15.25
C PRO A 235 13.15 -14.79 -16.31
N GLN A 236 13.62 -15.11 -17.53
CA GLN A 236 13.69 -14.14 -18.62
C GLN A 236 12.31 -13.57 -18.98
N TYR A 237 11.29 -14.43 -19.09
CA TYR A 237 9.93 -13.97 -19.36
C TYR A 237 9.40 -13.02 -18.27
N LEU A 238 9.71 -13.29 -17.01
CA LEU A 238 9.31 -12.40 -15.90
C LEU A 238 10.01 -11.04 -15.98
N GLU A 239 11.28 -11.03 -16.40
CA GLU A 239 12.06 -9.82 -16.61
C GLU A 239 11.50 -9.02 -17.78
N ASP A 240 11.23 -9.66 -18.92
CA ASP A 240 10.66 -9.04 -20.12
C ASP A 240 9.32 -8.35 -19.81
N VAL A 241 8.43 -9.03 -19.06
CA VAL A 241 7.15 -8.47 -18.62
C VAL A 241 7.34 -7.23 -17.75
N LEU A 242 8.34 -7.23 -16.86
CA LEU A 242 8.62 -6.10 -15.97
C LEU A 242 9.30 -4.94 -16.69
N GLU A 243 10.12 -5.23 -17.69
CA GLU A 243 10.77 -4.25 -18.55
C GLU A 243 9.72 -3.52 -19.40
N GLU A 244 8.89 -4.26 -20.12
CA GLU A 244 7.79 -3.70 -20.92
C GLU A 244 6.82 -2.88 -20.05
N GLY A 245 6.46 -3.39 -18.87
CA GLY A 245 5.63 -2.67 -17.93
C GLY A 245 6.28 -1.37 -17.42
N ALA A 246 7.59 -1.39 -17.17
CA ALA A 246 8.33 -0.22 -16.71
C ALA A 246 8.46 0.85 -17.81
N GLU A 247 8.62 0.46 -19.08
CA GLU A 247 8.64 1.40 -20.20
C GLU A 247 7.30 2.12 -20.38
N LYS A 248 6.20 1.35 -20.33
CA LYS A 248 4.83 1.88 -20.38
C LYS A 248 4.55 2.82 -19.21
N ALA A 249 4.90 2.40 -18.00
CA ALA A 249 4.74 3.20 -16.79
C ALA A 249 5.57 4.50 -16.86
N SER A 250 6.86 4.41 -17.24
CA SER A 250 7.74 5.58 -17.37
C SER A 250 7.21 6.59 -18.36
N SER A 251 6.66 6.14 -19.49
CA SER A 251 6.06 7.02 -20.50
C SER A 251 4.88 7.83 -19.95
N ILE A 252 4.00 7.19 -19.18
CA ILE A 252 2.86 7.88 -18.52
C ILE A 252 3.35 8.82 -17.42
N ALA A 253 4.28 8.34 -16.59
CA ALA A 253 4.84 9.08 -15.47
C ALA A 253 5.56 10.35 -15.94
N GLU A 254 6.35 10.26 -17.01
CA GLU A 254 7.08 11.39 -17.59
C GLU A 254 6.13 12.49 -18.08
N LEU A 255 5.02 12.13 -18.74
CA LEU A 255 4.01 13.09 -19.17
C LEU A 255 3.38 13.84 -17.99
N THR A 256 3.02 13.12 -16.92
CA THR A 256 2.51 13.75 -15.69
C THR A 256 3.57 14.60 -15.02
N TRP A 257 4.82 14.14 -14.99
CA TRP A 257 5.94 14.85 -14.38
C TRP A 257 6.24 16.17 -15.08
N GLN A 258 6.25 16.20 -16.41
CA GLN A 258 6.41 17.43 -17.19
C GLN A 258 5.28 18.43 -16.95
N ASP A 259 4.05 17.96 -16.72
CA ASP A 259 2.93 18.82 -16.32
C ASP A 259 3.18 19.43 -14.93
N ILE A 260 3.57 18.60 -13.96
CA ILE A 260 3.94 19.04 -12.61
C ILE A 260 5.07 20.08 -12.65
N LEU A 261 6.15 19.81 -13.38
CA LEU A 261 7.28 20.73 -13.52
C LEU A 261 6.83 22.07 -14.08
N ARG A 262 6.05 22.09 -15.17
CA ARG A 262 5.49 23.35 -15.70
C ARG A 262 4.68 24.10 -14.64
N LYS A 263 3.86 23.42 -13.83
CA LYS A 263 3.10 24.08 -12.76
C LYS A 263 3.97 24.61 -11.62
N LEU A 264 5.08 23.95 -11.33
CA LEU A 264 6.05 24.38 -10.32
C LEU A 264 6.95 25.53 -10.80
N THR A 265 7.30 25.54 -12.09
CA THR A 265 8.25 26.48 -12.69
C THR A 265 7.59 27.62 -13.47
N CYS A 266 6.27 27.59 -13.69
CA CYS A 266 5.58 28.71 -14.33
C CYS A 266 5.64 29.96 -13.43
N GLU A 267 6.54 30.84 -13.86
CA GLU A 267 6.77 32.20 -13.41
C GLU A 267 5.48 33.03 -13.35
N VAL A 268 5.43 33.93 -12.38
CA VAL A 268 4.59 35.14 -12.41
C VAL A 268 4.75 35.77 -13.80
N PRO A 269 3.68 36.19 -14.50
CA PRO A 269 3.85 36.96 -15.73
C PRO A 269 4.79 38.12 -15.41
N ASN A 270 5.89 38.27 -16.17
CA ASN A 270 6.80 39.41 -16.09
C ASN A 270 5.99 40.71 -16.19
N THR A 271 5.53 41.20 -15.03
CA THR A 271 5.21 42.60 -14.85
C THR A 271 6.58 43.20 -14.63
N GLU A 272 7.05 43.98 -15.60
CA GLU A 272 8.32 44.68 -15.56
C GLU A 272 8.64 45.14 -14.13
N LEU A 273 9.54 44.41 -13.47
CA LEU A 273 10.17 44.89 -12.24
C LEU A 273 11.07 46.03 -12.70
N GLN A 274 10.51 47.24 -12.73
CA GLN A 274 11.32 48.44 -12.72
C GLN A 274 12.31 48.29 -11.56
N PRO A 275 13.61 48.56 -11.77
CA PRO A 275 14.60 48.42 -10.72
C PRO A 275 14.28 49.42 -9.61
N THR A 276 13.54 48.98 -8.58
CA THR A 276 13.41 49.73 -7.35
C THR A 276 14.78 49.74 -6.70
N LYS A 277 15.41 50.91 -6.64
CA LYS A 277 16.63 51.18 -5.88
C LYS A 277 16.56 50.45 -4.55
N ALA A 278 17.52 49.57 -4.28
CA ALA A 278 17.68 48.97 -2.97
C ALA A 278 17.72 50.09 -1.91
N PRO A 279 16.92 50.03 -0.84
CA PRO A 279 17.06 50.98 0.24
C PRO A 279 18.46 50.81 0.84
N ALA A 280 19.17 51.92 1.05
CA ALA A 280 20.48 51.93 1.66
C ALA A 280 20.40 51.24 3.03
N ILE A 281 21.28 50.25 3.24
CA ILE A 281 21.49 49.63 4.55
C ILE A 281 22.00 50.73 5.48
N PRO A 282 21.32 51.05 6.60
CA PRO A 282 21.87 52.00 7.56
C PRO A 282 23.13 51.40 8.19
N GLU A 283 24.26 52.10 8.08
CA GLU A 283 25.44 51.85 8.91
C GLU A 283 25.07 52.08 10.38
N ARG A 284 24.64 51.03 11.07
CA ARG A 284 24.67 50.94 12.53
C ARG A 284 24.62 49.49 12.97
N LEU A 285 25.79 48.86 13.00
CA LEU A 285 26.02 47.71 13.87
C LEU A 285 27.48 47.71 14.34
N SER A 286 27.78 48.55 15.34
CA SER A 286 29.01 48.47 16.12
C SER A 286 28.70 48.68 17.60
N VAL A 287 27.87 47.81 18.17
CA VAL A 287 27.79 47.64 19.63
C VAL A 287 27.61 46.14 19.90
N LEU A 288 28.67 45.49 20.35
CA LEU A 288 28.60 44.15 20.95
C LEU A 288 27.77 44.23 22.24
N PRO A 289 26.91 43.25 22.54
CA PRO A 289 26.25 43.17 23.83
C PRO A 289 27.28 42.87 24.94
N PRO A 290 27.10 43.39 26.18
CA PRO A 290 28.01 43.11 27.28
C PRO A 290 27.90 41.64 27.73
N GLU A 291 29.03 41.09 28.21
CA GLU A 291 29.12 39.71 28.71
C GLU A 291 28.10 39.42 29.84
N PRO A 292 27.56 38.20 29.90
CA PRO A 292 26.67 37.81 30.98
C PRO A 292 27.41 37.71 32.33
N GLN A 293 26.87 38.39 33.33
CA GLN A 293 27.37 38.37 34.72
C GLN A 293 27.35 36.95 35.31
N LYS A 294 28.45 36.56 35.96
CA LYS A 294 28.59 35.30 36.71
C LYS A 294 27.57 35.22 37.85
N ILE A 295 26.54 34.40 37.67
CA ILE A 295 25.66 33.99 38.77
C ILE A 295 26.34 32.84 39.51
N HIS A 296 26.71 33.06 40.76
CA HIS A 296 27.24 32.05 41.67
C HIS A 296 26.07 31.19 42.18
N ARG A 297 26.10 29.88 41.95
CA ARG A 297 25.27 28.90 42.68
C ARG A 297 26.17 27.73 43.14
N PRO A 298 25.94 27.20 44.36
CA PRO A 298 26.87 26.30 45.01
C PRO A 298 26.75 24.85 44.49
N SER A 299 27.88 24.14 44.51
CA SER A 299 27.99 22.72 44.17
C SER A 299 27.34 21.80 45.22
N PRO A 300 26.86 20.62 44.81
CA PRO A 300 27.20 19.41 45.55
C PRO A 300 27.82 18.31 44.66
N GLN A 301 28.62 17.49 45.33
CA GLN A 301 29.51 16.44 44.83
C GLN A 301 28.82 15.10 44.49
N MET A 302 29.65 14.17 43.99
CA MET A 302 29.46 12.73 43.69
C MET A 302 29.03 12.45 42.24
N GLY A 303 29.79 11.80 41.36
CA GLY A 303 30.97 10.94 41.49
C GLY A 303 30.58 9.50 41.16
N ILE A 304 30.72 9.06 39.89
CA ILE A 304 30.80 7.62 39.54
C ILE A 304 31.66 7.44 38.28
N ASN A 305 32.55 6.46 38.37
CA ASN A 305 33.63 6.05 37.45
C ASN A 305 33.20 5.67 36.03
N LEU A 306 34.07 5.97 35.07
CA LEU A 306 34.19 5.32 33.77
C LEU A 306 35.14 4.13 33.91
N SER A 307 34.61 2.91 33.74
CA SER A 307 35.39 1.71 33.46
C SER A 307 34.92 1.16 32.12
N ALA A 308 35.83 1.10 31.15
CA ALA A 308 35.65 0.42 29.89
C ALA A 308 35.87 -1.08 30.09
N GLU A 309 34.97 -1.91 29.57
CA GLU A 309 35.27 -3.29 29.20
C GLU A 309 34.62 -3.59 27.84
N ASP A 310 35.48 -4.03 26.93
CA ASP A 310 35.16 -4.68 25.66
C ASP A 310 34.34 -5.94 25.92
N ASP A 311 33.22 -6.09 25.21
CA ASP A 311 32.70 -7.43 24.92
C ASP A 311 32.21 -7.50 23.47
N SER A 312 32.86 -8.40 22.73
CA SER A 312 32.70 -8.59 21.30
C SER A 312 31.88 -9.85 21.06
N THR A 313 30.59 -9.68 20.77
CA THR A 313 29.76 -10.76 20.21
C THR A 313 28.92 -10.24 19.03
N PRO A 314 28.84 -10.97 17.91
CA PRO A 314 28.20 -10.48 16.69
C PRO A 314 26.67 -10.60 16.82
N ILE A 315 26.01 -9.47 17.04
CA ILE A 315 24.54 -9.37 16.99
C ILE A 315 24.11 -9.51 15.52
N LYS A 316 23.47 -10.64 15.18
CA LYS A 316 22.73 -10.80 13.92
C LYS A 316 21.64 -9.73 13.84
N ARG A 317 21.84 -8.73 12.97
CA ARG A 317 20.86 -7.68 12.68
C ARG A 317 19.65 -8.31 11.97
N PRO A 318 18.40 -8.08 12.43
CA PRO A 318 17.23 -8.49 11.68
C PRO A 318 17.13 -7.64 10.40
N VAL A 319 16.98 -8.30 9.26
CA VAL A 319 16.69 -7.65 7.97
C VAL A 319 15.29 -7.02 8.05
N PRO A 320 15.11 -5.72 7.77
CA PRO A 320 13.81 -5.10 7.79
C PRO A 320 12.89 -5.70 6.72
N ALA A 321 11.64 -5.99 7.08
CA ALA A 321 10.65 -6.52 6.15
C ALA A 321 10.39 -5.52 5.01
N PRO A 322 10.24 -5.99 3.75
CA PRO A 322 9.99 -5.11 2.61
C PRO A 322 8.68 -4.32 2.77
N ILE A 323 8.72 -3.05 2.34
CA ILE A 323 7.56 -2.16 2.25
C ILE A 323 6.52 -2.81 1.33
N GLN A 324 5.26 -2.83 1.75
CA GLN A 324 4.20 -3.46 0.96
C GLN A 324 3.98 -2.68 -0.35
N PRO A 325 3.97 -3.34 -1.52
CA PRO A 325 3.67 -2.67 -2.77
C PRO A 325 2.21 -2.21 -2.77
N THR A 326 2.00 -0.93 -3.08
CA THR A 326 0.67 -0.39 -3.38
C THR A 326 0.39 -0.65 -4.86
N PHE A 327 -0.72 -1.34 -5.15
CA PHE A 327 -1.12 -1.64 -6.52
C PHE A 327 -1.97 -0.49 -7.06
N VAL A 328 -1.53 0.07 -8.19
CA VAL A 328 -2.33 1.00 -8.99
C VAL A 328 -2.64 0.29 -10.29
N GLU A 329 -3.88 -0.16 -10.45
CA GLU A 329 -4.36 -0.70 -11.71
C GLU A 329 -4.80 0.46 -12.60
N ILE A 330 -4.08 0.69 -13.70
CA ILE A 330 -4.40 1.71 -14.69
C ILE A 330 -5.12 0.99 -15.83
N SER A 331 -6.45 1.16 -15.93
CA SER A 331 -7.23 0.69 -17.07
C SER A 331 -7.38 1.82 -18.09
N GLU A 332 -7.06 1.55 -19.36
CA GLU A 332 -7.28 2.50 -20.44
C GLU A 332 -8.77 2.68 -20.71
N THR A 333 -9.27 3.91 -20.62
CA THR A 333 -10.56 4.30 -21.20
C THR A 333 -10.29 5.06 -22.51
N PRO A 334 -10.91 4.70 -23.64
CA PRO A 334 -10.62 5.32 -24.92
C PRO A 334 -11.07 6.78 -24.97
N LEU A 335 -10.16 7.67 -25.39
CA LEU A 335 -10.45 9.07 -25.69
C LEU A 335 -11.45 9.18 -26.85
N HIS A 336 -12.72 9.49 -26.56
CA HIS A 336 -13.63 9.99 -27.57
C HIS A 336 -13.34 11.47 -27.86
N VAL A 337 -12.73 11.70 -29.03
CA VAL A 337 -12.51 13.01 -29.64
C VAL A 337 -13.85 13.69 -29.94
N LEU A 338 -14.16 14.75 -29.21
CA LEU A 338 -15.25 15.69 -29.52
C LEU A 338 -14.85 16.56 -30.72
N ARG A 339 -15.12 16.07 -31.93
CA ARG A 339 -15.12 16.90 -33.14
C ARG A 339 -16.32 17.83 -33.11
N ARG A 340 -16.06 19.14 -33.01
CA ARG A 340 -17.02 20.20 -33.32
C ARG A 340 -17.51 20.03 -34.77
N SER A 341 -18.82 19.99 -34.97
CA SER A 341 -19.44 20.18 -36.28
C SER A 341 -20.69 21.04 -36.14
N SER A 342 -20.66 22.11 -36.91
CA SER A 342 -21.61 23.22 -36.99
C SER A 342 -22.97 22.79 -37.54
N ARG A 343 -23.99 23.56 -37.18
CA ARG A 343 -25.38 23.49 -37.67
C ARG A 343 -25.45 23.40 -39.20
N ARG A 344 -26.30 22.50 -39.71
CA ARG A 344 -27.16 22.74 -40.90
C ARG A 344 -28.22 21.62 -41.07
N THR A 345 -29.48 22.03 -40.87
CA THR A 345 -30.68 21.71 -41.68
C THR A 345 -31.00 20.25 -42.09
N LYS A 346 -32.06 19.68 -41.50
CA LYS A 346 -32.97 18.65 -42.09
C LYS A 346 -33.66 19.20 -43.36
N PRO A 347 -34.06 18.40 -44.37
CA PRO A 347 -35.11 17.32 -44.29
C PRO A 347 -34.93 16.16 -45.35
N PRO A 348 -35.95 15.36 -45.72
CA PRO A 348 -36.85 14.48 -44.95
C PRO A 348 -36.76 12.97 -45.35
N GLU A 349 -37.61 12.18 -44.68
CA GLU A 349 -37.93 10.74 -44.77
C GLU A 349 -37.96 10.09 -46.17
N ILE A 350 -37.46 8.83 -46.24
CA ILE A 350 -38.03 7.75 -47.07
C ILE A 350 -37.92 6.42 -46.29
N LEU A 351 -39.08 5.80 -46.07
CA LEU A 351 -39.29 4.39 -45.67
C LEU A 351 -38.70 3.42 -46.72
N ASN A 352 -38.11 2.29 -46.29
CA ASN A 352 -38.63 0.95 -46.62
C ASN A 352 -37.70 -0.19 -46.17
N LEU A 353 -38.35 -1.18 -45.54
CA LEU A 353 -38.01 -2.61 -45.33
C LEU A 353 -36.95 -2.97 -44.29
#